data_AF-A0A7C1T1A4-F1
#
_entry.id   AF-A0A7C1T1A4-F1
#
_cell.length_a   1.000
_cell.length_b   1.000
_cell.length_c   1.000
_cell.angle_alpha   90.00
_cell.angle_beta   90.00
_cell.angle_gamma   90.00
#
_symmetry.space_group_name_H-M   'P 1'
#
loop_
_entity.id
_entity.type
_entity.pdbx_description
1 polymer ?
#
loop_
_entity_poly.entity_id
_entity_poly.type
_entity_poly.pdbx_seq_one_letter_code
_entity_poly.pdbx_strand_id
1 'polypeptide(L)'
;LTTGGLKKSPTSAWSIAASQMGIAAFHLTNDPARQLRSLVLPGVEAPDPVDQFLDTENDLLLRTGISTFDCLSDGSVVISRVITTYKTSSLGTADRAWLDIMVPVTMSRIRYDWAVYVSLMYPRSKLVDDDTDAANVQRLNGDEDPGTAVVTPKRMKASWAARCKLYGENVWIEDVTRTVKESSFARSNSDRQRLEGRPQVQIVGNLMVFAQALEFQV
;
A
#
# COMPACT_ATOMS: atom_id res chain seq x y z
N LEU A 1 -5.62 -5.75 -10.70
CA LEU A 1 -5.12 -6.73 -11.69
C LEU A 1 -3.91 -6.12 -12.37
N THR A 2 -2.79 -6.84 -12.43
CA THR A 2 -1.57 -6.44 -13.16
C THR A 2 -1.34 -7.42 -14.30
N THR A 3 -0.79 -6.94 -15.42
CA THR A 3 -0.42 -7.76 -16.59
C THR A 3 1.04 -7.51 -16.91
N GLY A 4 1.78 -8.55 -17.31
CA GLY A 4 3.18 -8.46 -17.70
C GLY A 4 3.38 -8.55 -19.22
N GLY A 5 4.34 -7.79 -19.74
CA GLY A 5 4.71 -7.82 -21.16
C GLY A 5 6.02 -8.57 -21.42
N LEU A 6 5.96 -9.66 -22.19
CA LEU A 6 7.12 -10.29 -22.82
C LEU A 6 6.77 -10.63 -24.28
N LYS A 7 7.42 -9.97 -25.23
CA LYS A 7 7.19 -10.18 -26.66
C LYS A 7 7.79 -11.52 -27.09
N LYS A 8 6.98 -12.34 -27.78
CA LYS A 8 7.36 -13.67 -28.29
C LYS A 8 8.11 -14.55 -27.27
N SER A 9 7.72 -14.51 -25.99
CA SER A 9 8.32 -15.42 -25.01
C SER A 9 8.01 -16.87 -25.38
N PRO A 10 9.00 -17.79 -25.24
CA PRO A 10 8.74 -19.23 -25.33
C PRO A 10 7.86 -19.72 -24.18
N THR A 11 7.82 -18.96 -23.07
CA THR A 11 6.95 -19.23 -21.94
C THR A 11 5.55 -18.66 -22.19
N SER A 12 4.53 -19.50 -22.00
CA SER A 12 3.14 -19.06 -22.15
C SER A 12 2.76 -17.93 -21.18
N ALA A 13 1.87 -17.04 -21.61
CA ALA A 13 1.46 -15.86 -20.84
C ALA A 13 0.85 -16.20 -19.46
N TRP A 14 0.12 -17.31 -19.33
CA TRP A 14 -0.44 -17.74 -18.04
C TRP A 14 0.63 -18.27 -17.09
N SER A 15 1.68 -18.95 -17.59
CA SER A 15 2.82 -19.36 -16.76
C SER A 15 3.61 -18.16 -16.26
N ILE A 16 3.83 -17.15 -17.13
CA ILE A 16 4.45 -15.87 -16.73
C ILE A 16 3.61 -15.20 -15.64
N ALA A 17 2.30 -15.09 -15.84
CA ALA A 17 1.40 -14.48 -14.87
C ALA A 17 1.40 -15.25 -13.54
N ALA A 18 1.39 -16.58 -13.56
CA ALA A 18 1.45 -17.40 -12.36
C ALA A 18 2.77 -17.17 -11.58
N SER A 19 3.90 -17.16 -12.29
CA SER A 19 5.22 -16.91 -11.71
C SER A 19 5.31 -15.50 -11.11
N GLN A 20 4.92 -14.48 -11.88
CA GLN A 20 4.86 -13.09 -11.44
C GLN A 20 4.00 -12.92 -10.18
N MET A 21 2.78 -13.46 -10.19
CA MET A 21 1.85 -13.32 -9.08
C MET A 21 2.29 -14.10 -7.84
N GLY A 22 2.92 -15.27 -8.01
CA GLY A 22 3.48 -16.04 -6.91
C GLY A 22 4.59 -15.29 -6.16
N ILE A 23 5.55 -14.75 -6.91
CA ILE A 23 6.63 -13.92 -6.37
C ILE A 23 6.07 -12.64 -5.73
N ALA A 24 5.20 -11.92 -6.44
CA ALA A 24 4.59 -10.70 -5.91
C ALA A 24 3.83 -10.97 -4.61
N ALA A 25 3.01 -12.03 -4.55
CA ALA A 25 2.24 -12.37 -3.34
C ALA A 25 3.14 -12.65 -2.14
N PHE A 26 4.22 -13.44 -2.31
CA PHE A 26 5.15 -13.73 -1.23
C PHE A 26 5.83 -12.47 -0.70
N HIS A 27 6.43 -11.67 -1.58
CA HIS A 27 7.20 -10.50 -1.18
C HIS A 27 6.31 -9.38 -0.61
N LEU A 28 5.16 -9.12 -1.24
CA LEU A 28 4.22 -8.09 -0.76
C LEU A 28 3.50 -8.47 0.53
N THR A 29 3.40 -9.77 0.84
CA THR A 29 2.88 -10.22 2.15
C THR A 29 3.87 -9.91 3.27
N ASN A 30 5.16 -10.07 2.99
CA ASN A 30 6.23 -9.80 3.94
C ASN A 30 6.43 -8.29 4.14
N ASP A 31 6.47 -7.52 3.05
CA ASP A 31 6.55 -6.07 3.08
C ASP A 31 5.77 -5.45 1.90
N PRO A 32 4.60 -4.85 2.15
CA PRO A 32 3.76 -4.31 1.09
C PRO A 32 4.33 -3.05 0.42
N ALA A 33 5.26 -2.35 1.09
CA ALA A 33 5.84 -1.10 0.62
C ALA A 33 7.13 -1.30 -0.19
N ARG A 34 7.73 -2.50 -0.14
CA ARG A 34 8.99 -2.79 -0.81
C ARG A 34 8.79 -3.07 -2.30
N GLN A 35 9.62 -2.44 -3.13
CA GLN A 35 9.63 -2.68 -4.57
C GLN A 35 9.98 -4.14 -4.91
N LEU A 36 9.40 -4.66 -5.99
CA LEU A 36 9.62 -6.02 -6.49
C LEU A 36 10.73 -6.11 -7.55
N ARG A 37 11.47 -5.02 -7.77
CA ARG A 37 12.52 -4.95 -8.79
C ARG A 37 13.60 -6.02 -8.56
N SER A 38 14.17 -6.54 -9.65
CA SER A 38 15.22 -7.57 -9.70
C SER A 38 14.85 -8.95 -9.19
N LEU A 39 13.61 -9.18 -8.77
CA LEU A 39 13.16 -10.51 -8.38
C LEU A 39 13.00 -11.39 -9.62
N VAL A 40 13.66 -12.54 -9.60
CA VAL A 40 13.59 -13.55 -10.67
C VAL A 40 12.18 -14.12 -10.77
N LEU A 41 11.73 -14.38 -11.99
CA LEU A 41 10.52 -15.13 -12.28
C LEU A 41 10.87 -16.61 -12.54
N PRO A 42 10.68 -17.52 -11.57
CA PRO A 42 11.02 -18.92 -11.75
C PRO A 42 10.22 -19.54 -12.90
N GLY A 43 10.91 -20.33 -13.73
CA GLY A 43 10.29 -21.03 -14.86
C GLY A 43 9.84 -20.12 -16.01
N VAL A 44 10.31 -18.87 -16.05
CA VAL A 44 10.11 -17.97 -17.19
C VAL A 44 11.42 -17.82 -17.94
N GLU A 45 11.38 -18.20 -19.22
CA GLU A 45 12.50 -18.09 -20.14
C GLU A 45 12.45 -16.77 -20.91
N ALA A 46 13.63 -16.15 -21.08
CA ALA A 46 13.78 -14.93 -21.84
C ALA A 46 13.42 -15.15 -23.33
N PRO A 47 12.77 -14.18 -23.99
CA PRO A 47 12.67 -14.17 -25.45
C PRO A 47 14.04 -14.04 -26.12
N ASP A 48 14.09 -14.36 -27.41
CA ASP A 48 15.27 -14.09 -28.24
C ASP A 48 15.70 -12.62 -28.13
N PRO A 49 17.01 -12.29 -28.17
CA PRO A 49 17.49 -10.93 -27.99
C PRO A 49 16.84 -9.88 -28.90
N VAL A 50 16.47 -10.27 -30.12
CA VAL A 50 15.80 -9.39 -31.11
C VAL A 50 14.34 -9.07 -30.76
N ASP A 51 13.75 -9.85 -29.86
CA ASP A 51 12.37 -9.70 -29.40
C ASP A 51 12.28 -9.13 -27.97
N GLN A 52 13.41 -8.88 -27.31
CA GLN A 52 13.45 -8.21 -26.00
C GLN A 52 13.11 -6.72 -26.16
N PHE A 53 12.33 -6.18 -25.22
CA PHE A 53 11.92 -4.77 -25.25
C PHE A 53 13.08 -3.83 -24.94
N LEU A 54 13.14 -2.73 -25.68
CA LEU A 54 14.02 -1.59 -25.36
C LEU A 54 13.44 -0.77 -24.20
N ASP A 55 14.27 0.04 -23.54
CA ASP A 55 13.83 0.92 -22.45
C ASP A 55 12.68 1.86 -22.87
N THR A 56 12.70 2.35 -24.10
CA THR A 56 11.63 3.20 -24.67
C THR A 56 10.32 2.44 -24.86
N GLU A 57 10.39 1.17 -25.27
CA GLU A 57 9.22 0.30 -25.37
C GLU A 57 8.67 -0.06 -23.99
N ASN A 58 9.56 -0.31 -23.02
CA ASN A 58 9.18 -0.53 -21.62
C ASN A 58 8.47 0.70 -21.02
N ASP A 59 8.94 1.93 -21.25
CA ASP A 59 8.24 3.14 -20.79
C ASP A 59 6.85 3.27 -21.44
N LEU A 60 6.71 2.89 -22.72
CA LEU A 60 5.42 2.87 -23.41
C LEU A 60 4.47 1.82 -22.80
N LEU A 61 4.97 0.62 -22.49
CA LEU A 61 4.21 -0.43 -21.82
C LEU A 61 3.70 0.04 -20.45
N LEU A 62 4.57 0.68 -19.66
CA LEU A 62 4.18 1.21 -18.34
C LEU A 62 3.08 2.26 -18.45
N ARG A 63 3.17 3.17 -19.43
CA ARG A 63 2.12 4.18 -19.68
C ARG A 63 0.79 3.57 -20.15
N THR A 64 0.83 2.39 -20.76
CA THR A 64 -0.36 1.67 -21.23
C THR A 64 -0.92 0.67 -20.22
N GLY A 65 -0.33 0.58 -19.02
CA GLY A 65 -0.82 -0.25 -17.91
C GLY A 65 -0.26 -1.67 -17.92
N ILE A 66 0.89 -1.90 -18.57
CA ILE A 66 1.57 -3.19 -18.68
C ILE A 66 2.87 -3.14 -17.87
N SER A 67 3.04 -4.08 -16.95
CA SER A 67 4.27 -4.29 -16.17
C SER A 67 5.38 -4.82 -17.04
N THR A 68 6.61 -4.48 -16.68
CA THR A 68 7.80 -4.77 -17.48
C THR A 68 8.76 -5.70 -16.76
N PHE A 69 9.58 -6.38 -17.54
CA PHE A 69 10.58 -7.34 -17.09
C PHE A 69 11.91 -7.06 -17.79
N ASP A 70 13.01 -7.34 -17.11
CA ASP A 70 14.34 -7.28 -17.69
C ASP A 70 14.84 -8.72 -17.93
N CYS A 71 15.52 -8.93 -19.05
CA CYS A 71 16.18 -10.21 -19.37
C CYS A 71 17.66 -10.08 -19.04
N LEU A 72 18.17 -10.95 -18.17
CA LEU A 72 19.58 -10.98 -17.78
C LEU A 72 20.41 -11.76 -18.79
N SER A 73 21.73 -11.55 -18.76
CA SER A 73 22.69 -12.21 -19.67
C SER A 73 22.77 -13.73 -19.49
N ASP A 74 22.33 -14.25 -18.35
CA ASP A 74 22.25 -15.68 -18.05
C ASP A 74 20.94 -16.33 -18.54
N GLY A 75 20.06 -15.56 -19.19
CA GLY A 75 18.75 -15.99 -19.69
C GLY A 75 17.62 -15.91 -18.67
N SER A 76 17.90 -15.51 -17.42
CA SER A 76 16.89 -15.32 -16.40
C SER A 76 16.03 -14.08 -16.68
N VAL A 77 14.73 -14.15 -16.40
CA VAL A 77 13.82 -13.00 -16.45
C VAL A 77 13.57 -12.47 -15.05
N VAL A 78 13.75 -11.17 -14.86
CA VAL A 78 13.51 -10.48 -13.58
C VAL A 78 12.45 -9.40 -13.71
N ILE A 79 11.79 -9.07 -12.61
CA ILE A 79 10.86 -7.95 -12.53
C ILE A 79 11.61 -6.62 -12.68
N SER A 80 11.20 -5.81 -13.65
CA SER A 80 11.67 -4.44 -13.80
C SER A 80 10.79 -3.49 -13.00
N ARG A 81 9.48 -3.49 -13.28
CA ARG A 81 8.48 -2.73 -12.52
C ARG A 81 7.09 -3.38 -12.62
N VAL A 82 6.44 -3.56 -11.47
CA VAL A 82 5.06 -4.05 -11.40
C VAL A 82 4.11 -2.88 -11.15
N ILE A 83 3.20 -2.68 -12.09
CA ILE A 83 2.19 -1.63 -12.03
C ILE A 83 0.78 -2.23 -12.04
N THR A 84 -0.21 -1.43 -11.67
CA THR A 84 -1.62 -1.72 -11.90
C THR A 84 -2.00 -1.35 -13.33
N THR A 85 -3.21 -1.75 -13.73
CA THR A 85 -3.83 -1.33 -15.00
C THR A 85 -4.50 0.05 -14.90
N TYR A 86 -4.29 0.78 -13.78
CA TYR A 86 -4.82 2.13 -13.58
C TYR A 86 -4.11 3.14 -14.49
N LYS A 87 -4.89 3.91 -15.24
CA LYS A 87 -4.38 4.90 -16.21
C LYS A 87 -5.01 6.27 -16.10
N THR A 88 -6.28 6.31 -15.69
CA THR A 88 -7.09 7.53 -15.69
C THR A 88 -7.86 7.64 -14.39
N SER A 89 -8.04 8.89 -13.94
CA SER A 89 -8.91 9.21 -12.82
C SER A 89 -10.38 9.00 -13.16
N SER A 90 -11.25 9.12 -12.16
CA SER A 90 -12.71 9.08 -12.35
C SER A 90 -13.22 10.15 -13.31
N LEU A 91 -12.45 11.22 -13.55
CA LEU A 91 -12.76 12.29 -14.49
C LEU A 91 -12.17 12.04 -15.89
N GLY A 92 -11.61 10.86 -16.16
CA GLY A 92 -11.02 10.50 -17.45
C GLY A 92 -9.68 11.18 -17.75
N THR A 93 -9.07 11.85 -16.77
CA THR A 93 -7.77 12.52 -16.93
C THR A 93 -6.65 11.54 -16.60
N ALA A 94 -5.53 11.60 -17.32
CA ALA A 94 -4.36 10.75 -17.04
C ALA A 94 -3.87 10.96 -15.59
N ASP A 95 -3.75 9.87 -14.84
CA ASP A 95 -3.36 9.89 -13.43
C ASP A 95 -2.47 8.68 -13.12
N ARG A 96 -1.46 8.90 -12.29
CA ARG A 96 -0.46 7.91 -11.86
C ARG A 96 -0.52 7.60 -10.37
N ALA A 97 -1.46 8.19 -9.62
CA ALA A 97 -1.56 8.01 -8.17
C ALA A 97 -1.63 6.53 -7.73
N TRP A 98 -2.22 5.66 -8.55
CA TRP A 98 -2.36 4.22 -8.27
C TRP A 98 -1.55 3.35 -9.25
N LEU A 99 -0.56 3.93 -9.93
CA LEU A 99 0.21 3.22 -10.95
C LEU A 99 1.00 2.05 -10.34
N ASP A 100 1.88 2.31 -9.36
CA ASP A 100 2.70 1.25 -8.77
C ASP A 100 1.88 0.33 -7.87
N ILE A 101 2.14 -0.99 -7.95
CA ILE A 101 1.37 -1.98 -7.19
C ILE A 101 1.53 -1.83 -5.66
N MET A 102 2.64 -1.25 -5.21
CA MET A 102 2.93 -1.01 -3.79
C MET A 102 1.92 -0.03 -3.17
N VAL A 103 1.38 0.90 -3.97
CA VAL A 103 0.37 1.87 -3.50
C VAL A 103 -0.90 1.17 -3.02
N PRO A 104 -1.66 0.44 -3.86
CA PRO A 104 -2.87 -0.23 -3.42
C PRO A 104 -2.62 -1.33 -2.41
N VAL A 105 -1.46 -1.99 -2.45
CA VAL A 105 -1.16 -3.09 -1.52
C VAL A 105 -0.85 -2.56 -0.12
N THR A 106 -0.02 -1.53 0.01
CA THR A 106 0.25 -0.85 1.30
C THR A 106 -1.02 -0.21 1.86
N MET A 107 -1.77 0.52 1.04
CA MET A 107 -3.04 1.12 1.46
C MET A 107 -4.06 0.06 1.91
N SER A 108 -4.14 -1.08 1.20
CA SER A 108 -5.03 -2.17 1.61
C SER A 108 -4.57 -2.81 2.91
N ARG A 109 -3.26 -3.02 3.09
CA ARG A 109 -2.71 -3.58 4.33
C ARG A 109 -3.05 -2.71 5.54
N ILE A 110 -2.82 -1.39 5.43
CA ILE A 110 -3.17 -0.42 6.47
C ILE A 110 -4.68 -0.44 6.75
N ARG A 111 -5.52 -0.44 5.70
CA ARG A 111 -6.98 -0.46 5.85
C ARG A 111 -7.48 -1.70 6.61
N TYR A 112 -7.02 -2.89 6.22
CA TYR A 112 -7.44 -4.14 6.87
C TYR A 112 -6.97 -4.20 8.32
N ASP A 113 -5.72 -3.86 8.55
CA ASP A 113 -5.13 -3.84 9.88
C ASP A 113 -5.85 -2.86 10.82
N TRP A 114 -6.16 -1.64 10.34
CA TRP A 114 -6.93 -0.67 11.10
C TRP A 114 -8.35 -1.17 11.43
N ALA A 115 -9.06 -1.75 10.46
CA ALA A 115 -10.40 -2.29 10.66
C ALA A 115 -10.43 -3.41 11.71
N VAL A 116 -9.44 -4.33 11.66
CA VAL A 116 -9.29 -5.40 12.65
C VAL A 116 -8.97 -4.82 14.02
N TYR A 117 -8.03 -3.88 14.10
CA TYR A 117 -7.65 -3.25 15.36
C TYR A 117 -8.82 -2.52 16.04
N VAL A 118 -9.61 -1.74 15.29
CA VAL A 118 -10.80 -1.06 15.82
C VAL A 118 -11.81 -2.08 16.36
N SER A 119 -12.05 -3.17 15.62
CA SER A 119 -13.00 -4.21 16.02
C SER A 119 -12.57 -4.93 17.31
N LEU A 120 -11.27 -5.12 17.51
CA LEU A 120 -10.71 -5.78 18.69
C LEU A 120 -10.60 -4.85 19.91
N MET A 121 -10.30 -3.57 19.71
CA MET A 121 -10.11 -2.61 20.81
C MET A 121 -11.40 -2.00 21.33
N TYR A 122 -12.40 -1.88 20.47
CA TYR A 122 -13.70 -1.29 20.79
C TYR A 122 -14.88 -2.25 20.59
N PRO A 123 -14.81 -3.50 21.09
CA PRO A 123 -15.95 -4.40 21.04
C PRO A 123 -17.04 -3.88 21.98
N ARG A 124 -18.27 -3.75 21.47
CA ARG A 124 -19.45 -3.34 22.27
C ARG A 124 -19.29 -2.00 23.01
N SER A 125 -18.37 -1.14 22.58
CA SER A 125 -18.09 0.14 23.25
C SER A 125 -19.23 1.13 23.11
N LYS A 126 -19.47 1.91 24.16
CA LYS A 126 -20.41 3.04 24.13
C LYS A 126 -19.73 4.25 23.49
N LEU A 127 -20.34 4.82 22.45
CA LEU A 127 -19.84 6.02 21.77
C LEU A 127 -20.31 7.30 22.47
N VAL A 128 -19.36 8.15 22.86
CA VAL A 128 -19.61 9.39 23.59
C VAL A 128 -18.74 10.53 23.03
N ASP A 129 -19.18 11.78 23.22
CA ASP A 129 -18.42 12.98 22.88
C ASP A 129 -17.28 13.21 23.88
N ASP A 130 -16.18 13.80 23.39
CA ASP A 130 -14.90 13.88 24.11
C ASP A 130 -14.94 14.67 25.41
N ASP A 131 -15.75 15.73 25.49
CA ASP A 131 -15.76 16.68 26.60
C ASP A 131 -16.92 16.43 27.57
N THR A 132 -17.34 15.16 27.69
CA THR A 132 -18.41 14.74 28.61
C THR A 132 -17.84 14.01 29.83
N ASP A 133 -18.53 14.05 30.96
CA ASP A 133 -18.11 13.28 32.16
C ASP A 133 -18.00 11.78 31.86
N ALA A 134 -18.88 11.27 31.00
CA ALA A 134 -18.88 9.89 30.53
C ALA A 134 -17.63 9.52 29.71
N ALA A 135 -16.95 10.48 29.07
CA ALA A 135 -15.70 10.25 28.35
C ALA A 135 -14.51 9.90 29.26
N ASN A 136 -14.58 10.24 30.55
CA ASN A 136 -13.50 9.98 31.51
C ASN A 136 -13.67 8.65 32.24
N VAL A 137 -14.81 7.97 32.05
CA VAL A 137 -15.05 6.64 32.63
C VAL A 137 -14.16 5.62 31.90
N GLN A 138 -13.27 4.96 32.64
CA GLN A 138 -12.33 3.98 32.08
C GLN A 138 -12.87 2.55 32.16
N ARG A 139 -13.54 2.19 33.26
CA ARG A 139 -14.27 0.92 33.45
C ARG A 139 -15.30 1.08 34.57
N LEU A 140 -16.44 0.39 34.47
CA LEU A 140 -17.30 0.15 35.63
C LEU A 140 -16.70 -1.03 36.41
N ASN A 141 -16.67 -0.95 37.74
CA ASN A 141 -16.21 -2.06 38.58
C ASN A 141 -17.05 -3.31 38.27
N GLY A 142 -16.42 -4.39 37.79
CA GLY A 142 -17.08 -5.67 37.48
C GLY A 142 -17.27 -6.02 36.00
N ASP A 143 -16.82 -5.18 35.06
CA ASP A 143 -16.88 -5.49 33.62
C ASP A 143 -15.70 -6.39 33.21
N GLU A 144 -15.97 -7.68 32.99
CA GLU A 144 -14.97 -8.70 32.58
C GLU A 144 -14.71 -8.71 31.06
N ASP A 145 -15.50 -7.97 30.28
CA ASP A 145 -15.38 -7.94 28.82
C ASP A 145 -14.03 -7.29 28.39
N PRO A 146 -13.29 -7.93 27.45
CA PRO A 146 -12.06 -7.36 26.92
C PRO A 146 -12.37 -6.13 26.05
N GLY A 147 -11.64 -5.02 26.26
CA GLY A 147 -11.80 -3.78 25.48
C GLY A 147 -12.03 -2.53 26.32
N THR A 148 -12.22 -1.39 25.65
CA THR A 148 -12.57 -0.13 26.33
C THR A 148 -14.09 0.02 26.37
N ALA A 149 -14.68 0.20 27.56
CA ALA A 149 -16.14 0.33 27.72
C ALA A 149 -16.72 1.59 27.02
N VAL A 150 -15.90 2.63 26.83
CA VAL A 150 -16.26 3.91 26.22
C VAL A 150 -15.29 4.26 25.09
N VAL A 151 -15.81 4.63 23.93
CA VAL A 151 -15.06 5.17 22.80
C VAL A 151 -15.46 6.61 22.54
N THR A 152 -14.48 7.45 22.23
CA THR A 152 -14.68 8.86 21.88
C THR A 152 -13.81 9.22 20.67
N PRO A 153 -14.10 10.32 19.96
CA PRO A 153 -13.27 10.74 18.82
C PRO A 153 -11.79 10.95 19.16
N LYS A 154 -11.44 11.57 20.31
CA LYS A 154 -10.04 11.69 20.77
C LYS A 154 -9.41 10.33 21.07
N ARG A 155 -10.13 9.40 21.71
CA ARG A 155 -9.63 8.03 21.96
C ARG A 155 -9.36 7.29 20.65
N MET A 156 -10.27 7.39 19.68
CA MET A 156 -10.10 6.81 18.35
C MET A 156 -8.89 7.43 17.63
N LYS A 157 -8.72 8.76 17.69
CA LYS A 157 -7.56 9.45 17.11
C LYS A 157 -6.24 9.03 17.78
N ALA A 158 -6.23 8.82 19.10
CA ALA A 158 -5.06 8.31 19.82
C ALA A 158 -4.72 6.87 19.41
N SER A 159 -5.72 6.01 19.23
CA SER A 159 -5.55 4.66 18.70
C SER A 159 -5.02 4.66 17.27
N TRP A 160 -5.53 5.55 16.40
CA TRP A 160 -4.99 5.74 15.06
C TRP A 160 -3.52 6.19 15.13
N ALA A 161 -3.19 7.15 15.99
CA ALA A 161 -1.81 7.61 16.18
C ALA A 161 -0.86 6.49 16.62
N ALA A 162 -1.31 5.62 17.54
CA ALA A 162 -0.56 4.46 17.97
C ALA A 162 -0.30 3.48 16.81
N ARG A 163 -1.30 3.24 15.94
CA ARG A 163 -1.11 2.41 14.74
C ARG A 163 -0.19 3.07 13.71
N CYS A 164 -0.32 4.38 13.47
CA CYS A 164 0.56 5.11 12.58
C CYS A 164 2.02 5.04 13.02
N LYS A 165 2.30 5.01 14.32
CA LYS A 165 3.67 4.79 14.82
C LYS A 165 4.24 3.45 14.32
N LEU A 166 3.46 2.37 14.44
CA LEU A 166 3.87 1.05 13.93
C LEU A 166 4.03 1.04 12.40
N TYR A 167 3.18 1.75 11.67
CA TYR A 167 3.32 1.88 10.22
C TYR A 167 4.58 2.66 9.83
N GLY A 168 4.96 3.68 10.62
CA GLY A 168 6.21 4.40 10.44
C GLY A 168 7.45 3.56 10.77
N GLU A 169 7.39 2.73 11.80
CA GLU A 169 8.46 1.77 12.16
C GLU A 169 8.70 0.74 11.03
N ASN A 170 7.63 0.31 10.35
CA ASN A 170 7.71 -0.53 9.17
C ASN A 170 8.01 0.24 7.86
N VAL A 171 8.17 1.57 7.94
CA VAL A 171 8.44 2.45 6.79
C VAL A 171 7.34 2.35 5.71
N TRP A 172 6.08 2.13 6.11
CA TRP A 172 4.95 2.14 5.17
C TRP A 172 4.42 3.54 4.90
N ILE A 173 4.62 4.45 5.86
CA ILE A 173 4.21 5.86 5.79
C ILE A 173 5.42 6.76 6.02
N GLU A 174 5.45 7.89 5.31
CA GLU A 174 6.61 8.79 5.29
C GLU A 174 6.64 9.73 6.51
N ASP A 175 5.50 10.38 6.81
CA ASP A 175 5.39 11.33 7.92
C ASP A 175 4.23 10.94 8.84
N VAL A 176 4.57 10.28 9.94
CA VAL A 176 3.64 9.86 11.00
C VAL A 176 2.95 11.08 11.63
N THR A 177 3.70 12.15 11.89
CA THR A 177 3.19 13.34 12.60
C THR A 177 2.14 14.04 11.76
N ARG A 178 2.42 14.28 10.48
CA ARG A 178 1.49 14.86 9.52
C ARG A 178 0.26 13.96 9.33
N THR A 179 0.47 12.66 9.11
CA THR A 179 -0.61 11.66 8.95
C THR A 179 -1.62 11.74 10.10
N VAL A 180 -1.14 11.76 11.35
CA VAL A 180 -2.01 11.85 12.54
C VAL A 180 -2.69 13.21 12.64
N LYS A 181 -1.97 14.30 12.33
CA LYS A 181 -2.50 15.66 12.39
C LYS A 181 -3.68 15.84 11.41
N GLU A 182 -3.50 15.43 10.16
CA GLU A 182 -4.49 15.58 9.06
C GLU A 182 -5.66 14.59 9.19
N SER A 183 -5.47 13.49 9.91
CA SER A 183 -6.54 12.53 10.19
C SER A 183 -7.57 13.11 11.17
N SER A 184 -8.85 12.95 10.86
CA SER A 184 -9.95 13.42 11.72
C SER A 184 -10.91 12.30 12.08
N PHE A 185 -11.46 12.38 13.28
CA PHE A 185 -12.51 11.50 13.79
C PHE A 185 -13.53 12.39 14.49
N ALA A 186 -14.82 12.14 14.24
CA ALA A 186 -15.92 12.89 14.83
C ALA A 186 -17.14 12.00 15.02
N ARG A 187 -17.97 12.32 16.00
CA ARG A 187 -19.31 11.72 16.11
C ARG A 187 -20.22 12.37 15.07
N SER A 188 -21.11 11.60 14.46
CA SER A 188 -22.07 12.13 13.49
C SER A 188 -23.06 13.09 14.15
N ASN A 189 -23.35 14.19 13.47
CA ASN A 189 -24.35 15.17 13.91
C ASN A 189 -25.79 14.66 13.78
N SER A 190 -26.04 13.71 12.88
CA SER A 190 -27.38 13.15 12.61
C SER A 190 -27.62 11.77 13.23
N ASP A 191 -26.54 11.07 13.64
CA ASP A 191 -26.62 9.74 14.22
C ASP A 191 -25.67 9.59 15.40
N ARG A 192 -26.23 9.56 16.60
CA ARG A 192 -25.49 9.42 17.86
C ARG A 192 -24.72 8.11 17.99
N GLN A 193 -25.06 7.08 17.19
CA GLN A 193 -24.40 5.78 17.22
C GLN A 193 -23.25 5.68 16.21
N ARG A 194 -23.01 6.72 15.42
CA ARG A 194 -22.03 6.71 14.33
C ARG A 194 -20.82 7.58 14.62
N LEU A 195 -19.64 6.97 14.50
CA LEU A 195 -18.35 7.66 14.46
C LEU A 195 -17.86 7.71 13.01
N GLU A 196 -17.52 8.90 12.54
CA GLU A 196 -16.98 9.15 11.21
C GLU A 196 -15.47 9.39 11.31
N GLY A 197 -14.70 8.60 10.56
CA GLY A 197 -13.25 8.74 10.46
C GLY A 197 -12.81 9.11 9.05
N ARG A 198 -11.89 10.05 8.95
CA ARG A 198 -11.18 10.42 7.71
C ARG A 198 -9.67 10.30 7.93
N PRO A 199 -9.14 9.07 8.06
CA PRO A 199 -7.70 8.87 8.14
C PRO A 199 -7.03 9.34 6.83
N GLN A 200 -5.96 10.12 6.96
CA GLN A 200 -5.10 10.53 5.87
C GLN A 200 -3.79 9.75 5.98
N VAL A 201 -3.25 9.30 4.84
CA VAL A 201 -2.02 8.50 4.80
C VAL A 201 -1.16 8.96 3.63
N GLN A 202 0.10 9.29 3.92
CA GLN A 202 1.14 9.48 2.92
C GLN A 202 2.05 8.24 2.95
N ILE A 203 1.85 7.35 1.98
CA ILE A 203 2.69 6.16 1.84
C ILE A 203 4.11 6.53 1.39
N VAL A 204 5.07 5.68 1.72
CA VAL A 204 6.46 5.85 1.26
C VAL A 204 6.59 5.68 -0.26
N GLY A 205 7.55 6.38 -0.85
CA GLY A 205 7.96 6.17 -2.24
C GLY A 205 9.06 5.10 -2.39
N ASN A 206 9.13 4.47 -3.56
CA ASN A 206 10.22 3.54 -3.89
C ASN A 206 11.34 4.23 -4.68
N LEU A 207 12.59 3.90 -4.36
CA LEU A 207 13.76 4.33 -5.14
C LEU A 207 13.84 3.52 -6.44
N MET A 208 13.10 3.97 -7.45
CA MET A 208 13.07 3.35 -8.79
C MET A 208 14.15 3.90 -9.72
N VAL A 209 14.41 5.20 -9.65
CA VAL A 209 15.39 5.91 -10.49
C VAL A 209 16.30 6.71 -9.58
N PHE A 210 17.61 6.54 -9.76
CA PHE A 210 18.64 7.33 -9.11
C PHE A 210 19.33 8.18 -10.18
N ALA A 211 19.26 9.50 -10.03
CA ALA A 211 19.94 10.45 -10.89
C ALA A 211 20.98 11.19 -10.04
N GLN A 212 22.23 11.20 -10.48
CA GLN A 212 23.34 11.82 -9.77
C GLN A 212 24.19 12.66 -10.74
N ALA A 213 24.60 13.83 -10.28
CA ALA A 213 25.70 14.59 -10.87
C ALA A 213 26.87 14.56 -9.89
N LEU A 214 28.08 14.29 -10.40
CA LEU A 214 29.31 14.34 -9.63
C LEU A 214 30.13 15.55 -10.12
N GLU A 215 30.41 16.48 -9.21
CA GLU A 215 31.25 17.64 -9.50
C GLU A 215 32.61 17.45 -8.84
N PHE A 216 33.69 17.74 -9.57
CA PHE A 216 35.05 17.72 -9.01
C PHE A 216 35.40 19.12 -8.51
N GLN A 217 35.96 19.19 -7.31
CA GLN A 217 36.56 20.42 -6.80
C GLN A 217 38.04 20.48 -7.19
N VAL A 218 38.47 21.64 -7.69
CA VAL A 218 39.87 22.02 -7.88
C VAL A 218 40.31 22.89 -6.71
#